data_AF-A0A1M7PVQ4-F1
#
_entry.id   AF-A0A1M7PVQ4-F1
#
_cell.length_a   1.000
_cell.length_b   1.000
_cell.length_c   1.000
_cell.angle_alpha   90.00
_cell.angle_beta   90.00
_cell.angle_gamma   90.00
#
_symmetry.space_group_name_H-M   'P 1'
#
loop_
_entity.id
_entity.type
_entity.pdbx_description
1 polymer ?
#
loop_
_entity_poly.entity_id
_entity_poly.type
_entity_poly.pdbx_seq_one_letter_code
_entity_poly.pdbx_strand_id
1 'polypeptide(L)'
;MFSTFSARRNNAEATSRRVVDPESSRQGTGTETEPSSPTRSQTTRATNVGPKTRDPVAVGARQSQGPRRGGLGAMVGRLTGATQAAEAAEAVAAEKATDAAQRRTFIRARATIDCGAMRRNIRLGLAMIGAGPRPDYSDPTATEPKWIPGRRMAAVVKASGYGLDQTQGPGMDEERVKIAMVALSEGCRDFFVASAGEAADLRAALKAQRPDLEKGVAINMLDGIAPGEDLRYLINHKITPVLNGVDEVKMWNAAGEAANRKLPAVLQFDTGMTRAGIRDKRVADLAELWRSGQLPNLDIMLVMSHLSDSDIAQPLEGSTLYEHVAGHKTQQQLETFNWIAEQFPGIDESIGASSTVFLGKELHKDMVRMGATFHGQAPFGDENHPLEPTLKIEAKLRQVDVAETGSQIGYGSNYTVKGDPEVHGAIAWGYTEGAPRRSNGNKEGDPPRPHALVGQHKAEFIGSTSMDQSQVKLDDVPADLRKPGRMVTVLGDGISVNQFSKMHGSGVSELSVKLGSRVAKVYLDEGAPSRVGEPFVDDSPHAWKD
;
A
#
# COMPACT_ATOMS: atom_id res chain seq x y z
N MET A 1 -37.74 54.43 42.75
CA MET A 1 -38.66 53.62 41.94
C MET A 1 -38.30 52.16 42.18
N PHE A 2 -38.83 51.46 43.20
CA PHE A 2 -40.09 50.68 43.20
C PHE A 2 -40.27 49.89 41.88
N SER A 3 -40.54 48.57 41.79
CA SER A 3 -41.08 47.51 42.66
C SER A 3 -40.84 46.18 41.89
N THR A 4 -40.27 45.09 42.44
CA THR A 4 -40.93 43.91 43.09
C THR A 4 -42.20 43.32 42.44
N PHE A 5 -42.21 42.00 42.18
CA PHE A 5 -43.20 40.96 42.63
C PHE A 5 -42.84 39.58 41.98
N SER A 6 -42.32 38.57 42.70
CA SER A 6 -42.98 37.49 43.50
C SER A 6 -43.65 36.39 42.64
N ALA A 7 -43.07 35.19 42.45
CA ALA A 7 -43.01 33.99 43.32
C ALA A 7 -44.31 33.14 43.38
N ARG A 8 -44.19 31.81 43.09
CA ARG A 8 -44.78 30.71 43.89
C ARG A 8 -44.19 29.33 43.55
N ARG A 9 -44.06 28.53 44.61
CA ARG A 9 -43.42 27.20 44.77
C ARG A 9 -44.37 26.04 44.43
N ASN A 10 -43.80 24.84 44.22
CA ASN A 10 -44.00 23.59 45.02
C ASN A 10 -43.09 22.48 44.43
N ASN A 11 -42.02 22.04 45.10
CA ASN A 11 -41.91 20.92 46.07
C ASN A 11 -42.38 19.54 45.55
N ALA A 12 -41.46 18.57 45.36
CA ALA A 12 -41.18 17.48 46.31
C ALA A 12 -40.36 16.31 45.71
N GLU A 13 -39.33 15.92 46.46
CA GLU A 13 -38.78 14.54 46.71
C GLU A 13 -38.24 13.70 45.53
N ALA A 14 -36.92 13.46 45.41
CA ALA A 14 -36.03 12.64 46.24
C ALA A 14 -36.31 11.12 46.21
N THR A 15 -35.48 10.34 45.52
CA THR A 15 -34.61 9.30 46.13
C THR A 15 -33.79 8.52 45.10
N SER A 16 -32.52 8.30 45.45
CA SER A 16 -31.54 7.42 44.84
C SER A 16 -31.95 5.94 44.89
N ARG A 17 -31.42 5.09 44.00
CA ARG A 17 -31.04 3.71 44.35
C ARG A 17 -29.91 3.17 43.46
N ARG A 18 -28.85 2.72 44.14
CA ARG A 18 -27.73 1.90 43.67
C ARG A 18 -28.15 0.43 43.52
N VAL A 19 -27.49 -0.25 42.57
CA VAL A 19 -26.85 -1.58 42.62
C VAL A 19 -27.46 -2.65 43.54
N VAL A 20 -27.84 -3.81 42.98
CA VAL A 20 -27.58 -5.14 43.57
C VAL A 20 -27.49 -6.21 42.47
N ASP A 21 -26.49 -7.08 42.61
CA ASP A 21 -26.36 -8.45 42.07
C ASP A 21 -27.60 -9.33 42.39
N PRO A 22 -27.73 -10.54 41.78
CA PRO A 22 -27.59 -11.70 42.66
C PRO A 22 -27.00 -12.97 42.03
N GLU A 23 -26.21 -13.68 42.85
CA GLU A 23 -25.93 -15.11 42.74
C GLU A 23 -26.97 -15.97 43.47
N SER A 24 -27.23 -17.14 42.87
CA SER A 24 -27.40 -18.48 43.48
C SER A 24 -28.78 -19.05 43.85
N SER A 25 -28.88 -20.36 43.51
CA SER A 25 -29.63 -21.48 44.13
C SER A 25 -30.89 -21.95 43.38
N ARG A 26 -31.20 -23.25 43.25
CA ARG A 26 -30.50 -24.56 43.32
C ARG A 26 -31.55 -25.61 42.84
N GLN A 27 -31.08 -26.83 42.54
CA GLN A 27 -31.82 -28.10 42.29
C GLN A 27 -32.46 -28.26 40.89
N GLY A 28 -32.31 -29.37 40.16
CA GLY A 28 -31.58 -30.63 40.39
C GLY A 28 -32.08 -31.74 39.43
N THR A 29 -31.31 -32.83 39.33
CA THR A 29 -31.57 -34.11 38.63
C THR A 29 -31.31 -34.14 37.11
N GLY A 30 -30.52 -35.04 36.53
CA GLY A 30 -29.69 -36.12 37.06
C GLY A 30 -29.05 -36.91 35.90
N THR A 31 -27.96 -37.64 36.21
CA THR A 31 -27.46 -38.91 35.61
C THR A 31 -27.07 -38.91 34.10
N GLU A 32 -25.91 -39.36 33.61
CA GLU A 32 -24.81 -40.29 34.01
C GLU A 32 -23.64 -40.02 33.01
N THR A 33 -22.37 -39.83 33.42
CA THR A 33 -21.25 -40.82 33.53
C THR A 33 -21.13 -41.77 32.32
N GLU A 34 -19.99 -42.05 31.67
CA GLU A 34 -18.56 -41.85 31.93
C GLU A 34 -17.77 -42.20 30.60
N PRO A 35 -16.42 -42.18 30.55
CA PRO A 35 -15.61 -41.85 29.36
C PRO A 35 -15.10 -43.06 28.56
N SER A 36 -14.49 -42.81 27.38
CA SER A 36 -13.55 -43.77 26.79
C SER A 36 -12.33 -43.11 26.14
N SER A 37 -11.20 -43.72 26.48
CA SER A 37 -9.79 -43.37 26.35
C SER A 37 -9.23 -43.41 24.91
N PRO A 38 -7.99 -42.92 24.68
CA PRO A 38 -7.43 -42.71 23.35
C PRO A 38 -6.81 -44.00 22.79
N THR A 39 -6.92 -44.22 21.48
CA THR A 39 -6.20 -45.28 20.77
C THR A 39 -5.09 -44.72 19.89
N ARG A 40 -3.88 -45.04 20.35
CA ARG A 40 -2.59 -44.99 19.68
C ARG A 40 -2.60 -45.95 18.49
N SER A 41 -2.21 -45.49 17.29
CA SER A 41 -1.67 -46.37 16.26
C SER A 41 -0.28 -45.88 15.85
N GLN A 42 0.68 -46.77 16.09
CA GLN A 42 2.07 -46.65 15.66
C GLN A 42 2.15 -47.11 14.21
N THR A 43 2.83 -46.35 13.37
CA THR A 43 3.49 -46.92 12.19
C THR A 43 4.95 -46.49 12.21
N THR A 44 5.78 -47.47 12.58
CA THR A 44 7.22 -47.47 12.48
C THR A 44 7.63 -47.59 11.01
N ARG A 45 8.59 -46.76 10.56
CA ARG A 45 9.52 -47.21 9.52
C ARG A 45 10.94 -46.82 9.93
N ALA A 46 11.69 -47.88 10.21
CA ALA A 46 13.02 -47.87 10.77
C ALA A 46 14.04 -47.27 9.81
N THR A 47 14.90 -46.45 10.40
CA THR A 47 16.26 -46.20 9.99
C THR A 47 17.05 -47.51 10.06
N ASN A 48 17.75 -47.87 8.98
CA ASN A 48 18.78 -48.90 9.04
C ASN A 48 20.14 -48.24 8.87
N VAL A 49 20.91 -48.27 9.95
CA VAL A 49 22.32 -47.92 10.02
C VAL A 49 23.12 -49.21 10.09
N GLY A 50 24.18 -49.31 9.29
CA GLY A 50 25.39 -50.05 9.63
C GLY A 50 25.98 -50.90 8.49
N PRO A 51 27.28 -51.24 8.55
CA PRO A 51 28.39 -50.44 9.07
C PRO A 51 29.68 -50.50 8.20
N LYS A 52 30.55 -49.50 8.41
CA LYS A 52 32.03 -49.51 8.45
C LYS A 52 32.83 -50.46 7.51
N THR A 53 33.73 -49.90 6.69
CA THR A 53 35.21 -49.90 6.87
C THR A 53 36.01 -49.84 5.54
N ARG A 54 37.14 -49.09 5.62
CA ARG A 54 38.42 -49.20 4.89
C ARG A 54 38.62 -48.52 3.51
N ASP A 55 39.35 -47.42 3.56
CA ASP A 55 40.34 -46.95 2.56
C ASP A 55 41.51 -47.97 2.37
N PRO A 56 42.53 -47.70 1.52
CA PRO A 56 42.53 -47.27 0.11
C PRO A 56 43.48 -48.15 -0.73
N VAL A 57 43.36 -48.20 -2.07
CA VAL A 57 44.49 -48.62 -2.92
C VAL A 57 44.51 -47.81 -4.21
N ALA A 58 45.56 -47.00 -4.34
CA ALA A 58 46.03 -46.44 -5.59
C ALA A 58 46.74 -47.53 -6.40
N VAL A 59 46.38 -47.68 -7.68
CA VAL A 59 47.27 -48.24 -8.70
C VAL A 59 47.16 -47.37 -9.94
N GLY A 60 48.26 -46.72 -10.29
CA GLY A 60 48.39 -45.96 -11.52
C GLY A 60 48.49 -46.88 -12.74
N ALA A 61 47.97 -46.41 -13.87
CA ALA A 61 48.41 -46.83 -15.18
C ALA A 61 48.34 -45.63 -16.13
N ARG A 62 49.52 -45.12 -16.50
CA ARG A 62 49.71 -44.23 -17.64
C ARG A 62 49.31 -44.99 -18.91
N GLN A 63 48.41 -44.44 -19.72
CA GLN A 63 48.41 -44.71 -21.16
C GLN A 63 48.17 -43.41 -21.95
N SER A 64 49.24 -43.00 -22.63
CA SER A 64 49.35 -42.29 -23.91
C SER A 64 48.17 -41.42 -24.37
N GLN A 65 48.42 -40.11 -24.42
CA GLN A 65 47.74 -39.20 -25.33
C GLN A 65 48.04 -39.61 -26.78
N GLY A 66 47.01 -40.02 -27.51
CA GLY A 66 46.96 -39.97 -28.96
C GLY A 66 46.22 -38.69 -29.40
N PRO A 67 46.61 -38.03 -30.50
CA PRO A 67 46.02 -36.76 -30.90
C PRO A 67 44.57 -37.00 -31.36
N ARG A 68 43.59 -36.53 -30.59
CA ARG A 68 42.20 -36.46 -31.04
C ARG A 68 42.12 -35.47 -32.20
N ARG A 69 41.88 -35.97 -33.41
CA ARG A 69 41.30 -35.21 -34.52
C ARG A 69 39.90 -34.73 -34.10
N GLY A 70 39.84 -33.64 -33.33
CA GLY A 70 38.62 -32.85 -33.11
C GLY A 70 38.39 -31.95 -34.31
N GLY A 71 38.09 -32.54 -35.47
CA GLY A 71 37.94 -31.80 -36.73
C GLY A 71 36.47 -31.45 -36.97
N LEU A 72 36.18 -30.15 -37.02
CA LEU A 72 34.98 -29.46 -37.55
C LEU A 72 33.56 -29.96 -37.16
N GLY A 73 33.25 -31.25 -37.21
CA GLY A 73 31.91 -31.80 -37.00
C GLY A 73 31.32 -31.53 -35.60
N ALA A 74 32.16 -31.50 -34.55
CA ALA A 74 31.72 -31.14 -33.20
C ALA A 74 31.44 -29.64 -33.01
N MET A 75 32.05 -28.79 -33.84
CA MET A 75 31.84 -27.34 -33.83
C MET A 75 30.60 -26.97 -34.66
N VAL A 76 30.43 -27.61 -35.82
CA VAL A 76 29.22 -27.49 -36.65
C VAL A 76 28.00 -28.03 -35.91
N GLY A 77 28.08 -29.19 -35.25
CA GLY A 77 26.99 -29.75 -34.43
C GLY A 77 26.59 -28.89 -33.22
N ARG A 78 27.53 -28.16 -32.62
CA ARG A 78 27.25 -27.19 -31.54
C ARG A 78 26.64 -25.89 -32.06
N LEU A 79 27.06 -25.42 -33.24
CA LEU A 79 26.49 -24.25 -33.89
C LEU A 79 25.06 -24.52 -34.40
N THR A 80 24.79 -25.70 -34.94
CA THR A 80 23.44 -26.13 -35.34
C THR A 80 22.53 -26.40 -34.13
N GLY A 81 23.07 -26.94 -33.03
CA GLY A 81 22.30 -27.14 -31.80
C GLY A 81 21.96 -25.83 -31.08
N ALA A 82 22.87 -24.84 -31.11
CA ALA A 82 22.62 -23.51 -30.54
C ALA A 82 21.59 -22.70 -31.36
N THR A 83 21.61 -22.84 -32.69
CA THR A 83 20.60 -22.22 -33.58
C THR A 83 19.24 -22.88 -33.42
N GLN A 84 19.16 -24.21 -33.37
CA GLN A 84 17.90 -24.92 -33.07
C GLN A 84 17.34 -24.59 -31.68
N ALA A 85 18.19 -24.41 -30.67
CA ALA A 85 17.76 -24.00 -29.34
C ALA A 85 17.25 -22.55 -29.31
N ALA A 86 17.86 -21.64 -30.08
CA ALA A 86 17.41 -20.26 -30.22
C ALA A 86 16.06 -20.18 -30.96
N GLU A 87 15.92 -20.91 -32.08
CA GLU A 87 14.66 -21.00 -32.83
C GLU A 87 13.52 -21.61 -32.00
N ALA A 88 13.81 -22.65 -31.21
CA ALA A 88 12.84 -23.23 -30.28
C ALA A 88 12.44 -22.25 -29.16
N ALA A 89 13.40 -21.48 -28.62
CA ALA A 89 13.11 -20.45 -27.62
C ALA A 89 12.26 -19.30 -28.18
N GLU A 90 12.52 -18.90 -29.44
CA GLU A 90 11.75 -17.89 -30.16
C GLU A 90 10.32 -18.36 -30.47
N ALA A 91 10.16 -19.61 -30.91
CA ALA A 91 8.84 -20.21 -31.13
C ALA A 91 8.02 -20.30 -29.84
N VAL A 92 8.64 -20.70 -28.72
CA VAL A 92 7.99 -20.72 -27.39
C VAL A 92 7.63 -19.30 -26.92
N ALA A 93 8.47 -18.31 -27.20
CA ALA A 93 8.18 -16.91 -26.88
C ALA A 93 7.00 -16.37 -27.72
N ALA A 94 6.94 -16.70 -29.01
CA ALA A 94 5.85 -16.31 -29.91
C ALA A 94 4.51 -16.98 -29.52
N GLU A 95 4.53 -18.26 -29.13
CA GLU A 95 3.36 -18.97 -28.62
C GLU A 95 2.85 -18.35 -27.31
N LYS A 96 3.76 -18.06 -26.36
CA LYS A 96 3.42 -17.35 -25.12
C LYS A 96 2.84 -15.97 -25.37
N ALA A 97 3.38 -15.22 -26.33
CA ALA A 97 2.87 -13.91 -26.71
C ALA A 97 1.45 -14.02 -27.32
N THR A 98 1.21 -15.04 -28.13
CA THR A 98 -0.10 -15.33 -28.74
C THR A 98 -1.13 -15.71 -27.68
N ASP A 99 -0.80 -16.63 -26.76
CA ASP A 99 -1.68 -17.01 -25.64
C ASP A 99 -1.97 -15.80 -24.74
N ALA A 100 -0.96 -14.97 -24.43
CA ALA A 100 -1.16 -13.73 -23.70
C ALA A 100 -2.13 -12.76 -24.41
N ALA A 101 -1.99 -12.59 -25.73
CA ALA A 101 -2.90 -11.77 -26.54
C ALA A 101 -4.33 -12.31 -26.56
N GLN A 102 -4.49 -13.64 -26.70
CA GLN A 102 -5.80 -14.29 -26.65
C GLN A 102 -6.43 -14.16 -25.26
N ARG A 103 -5.68 -14.38 -24.18
CA ARG A 103 -6.15 -14.17 -22.79
C ARG A 103 -6.60 -12.73 -22.54
N ARG A 104 -5.97 -11.73 -23.15
CA ARG A 104 -6.40 -10.31 -23.06
C ARG A 104 -7.81 -10.10 -23.64
N THR A 105 -8.25 -10.90 -24.62
CA THR A 105 -9.64 -10.81 -25.13
C THR A 105 -10.68 -11.24 -24.07
N PHE A 106 -10.28 -12.10 -23.14
CA PHE A 106 -11.12 -12.59 -22.04
C PHE A 106 -11.12 -11.70 -20.79
N ILE A 107 -10.46 -10.52 -20.83
CA ILE A 107 -10.47 -9.56 -19.71
C ILE A 107 -11.91 -9.31 -19.28
N ARG A 108 -12.19 -9.54 -17.99
CA ARG A 108 -13.52 -9.41 -17.39
C ARG A 108 -13.71 -8.04 -16.75
N ALA A 109 -12.69 -7.59 -16.05
CA ALA A 109 -12.55 -6.27 -15.46
C ALA A 109 -11.13 -5.75 -15.69
N ARG A 110 -11.00 -4.44 -15.82
CA ARG A 110 -9.74 -3.75 -16.04
C ARG A 110 -9.62 -2.59 -15.06
N ALA A 111 -8.44 -2.46 -14.45
CA ALA A 111 -7.99 -1.27 -13.76
C ALA A 111 -6.98 -0.55 -14.66
N THR A 112 -7.29 0.67 -15.06
CA THR A 112 -6.37 1.54 -15.80
C THR A 112 -5.72 2.49 -14.80
N ILE A 113 -4.39 2.48 -14.75
CA ILE A 113 -3.58 3.28 -13.83
C ILE A 113 -2.85 4.35 -14.66
N ASP A 114 -3.16 5.62 -14.41
CA ASP A 114 -2.54 6.75 -15.08
C ASP A 114 -1.28 7.20 -14.32
N CYS A 115 -0.12 6.78 -14.84
CA CYS A 115 1.18 7.15 -14.30
C CYS A 115 1.51 8.64 -14.58
N GLY A 116 0.95 9.24 -15.63
CA GLY A 116 1.10 10.67 -15.92
C GLY A 116 0.43 11.54 -14.86
N ALA A 117 -0.82 11.22 -14.52
CA ALA A 117 -1.55 11.86 -13.42
C ALA A 117 -0.82 11.69 -12.08
N MET A 118 -0.30 10.49 -11.81
CA MET A 118 0.50 10.24 -10.60
C MET A 118 1.74 11.15 -10.52
N ARG A 119 2.48 11.35 -11.62
CA ARG A 119 3.61 12.29 -11.66
C ARG A 119 3.18 13.73 -11.37
N ARG A 120 2.06 14.18 -11.94
CA ARG A 120 1.53 15.52 -11.69
C ARG A 120 1.14 15.70 -10.21
N ASN A 121 0.54 14.69 -9.59
CA ASN A 121 0.25 14.68 -8.15
C ASN A 121 1.52 14.72 -7.28
N ILE A 122 2.57 13.99 -7.68
CA ILE A 122 3.88 14.03 -7.03
C ILE A 122 4.47 15.45 -7.08
N ARG A 123 4.50 16.06 -8.27
CA ARG A 123 5.03 17.41 -8.48
C ARG A 123 4.27 18.47 -7.70
N LEU A 124 2.93 18.33 -7.63
CA LEU A 124 2.11 19.18 -6.78
C LEU A 124 2.54 19.06 -5.31
N GLY A 125 2.68 17.85 -4.78
CA GLY A 125 3.16 17.62 -3.42
C GLY A 125 4.51 18.27 -3.15
N LEU A 126 5.48 18.08 -4.04
CA LEU A 126 6.81 18.73 -3.97
C LEU A 126 6.71 20.26 -3.93
N ALA A 127 5.88 20.84 -4.79
CA ALA A 127 5.65 22.28 -4.83
C ALA A 127 5.02 22.80 -3.51
N MET A 128 4.03 22.08 -2.99
CA MET A 128 3.33 22.47 -1.75
C MET A 128 4.24 22.43 -0.52
N ILE A 129 5.09 21.42 -0.40
CA ILE A 129 6.02 21.34 0.74
C ILE A 129 7.24 22.26 0.60
N GLY A 130 7.39 22.92 -0.56
CA GLY A 130 8.54 23.74 -0.88
C GLY A 130 9.84 22.93 -0.98
N ALA A 131 9.74 21.69 -1.46
CA ALA A 131 10.89 20.81 -1.68
C ALA A 131 11.73 21.30 -2.86
N GLY A 132 13.05 21.36 -2.65
CA GLY A 132 14.05 21.71 -3.65
C GLY A 132 15.31 22.33 -3.02
N PRO A 133 16.52 22.06 -3.54
CA PRO A 133 17.71 22.84 -3.18
C PRO A 133 17.53 24.31 -3.61
N ARG A 134 18.03 25.28 -2.83
CA ARG A 134 18.21 26.66 -3.34
C ARG A 134 19.70 27.02 -3.37
N PRO A 135 20.21 27.62 -4.46
CA PRO A 135 21.58 28.14 -4.51
C PRO A 135 21.77 29.30 -3.52
N ASP A 136 22.86 29.27 -2.76
CA ASP A 136 23.36 30.43 -2.01
C ASP A 136 24.05 31.42 -2.97
N TYR A 137 23.42 32.56 -3.25
CA TYR A 137 23.93 33.60 -4.16
C TYR A 137 24.83 34.64 -3.46
N SER A 138 25.28 34.40 -2.23
CA SER A 138 26.09 35.36 -1.47
C SER A 138 27.55 35.45 -1.90
N ASP A 139 28.07 34.45 -2.64
CA ASP A 139 29.41 34.44 -3.22
C ASP A 139 29.36 34.20 -4.74
N PRO A 140 29.54 35.24 -5.58
CA PRO A 140 29.51 35.12 -7.04
C PRO A 140 30.75 34.44 -7.65
N THR A 141 31.72 34.00 -6.82
CA THR A 141 33.02 33.44 -7.29
C THR A 141 33.19 31.94 -7.03
N ALA A 142 32.26 31.29 -6.32
CA ALA A 142 32.36 29.87 -6.00
C ALA A 142 32.10 28.96 -7.23
N THR A 143 32.96 27.95 -7.43
CA THR A 143 32.86 26.98 -8.54
C THR A 143 31.90 25.83 -8.29
N GLU A 144 31.42 25.67 -7.05
CA GLU A 144 30.41 24.69 -6.64
C GLU A 144 29.32 25.42 -5.83
N PRO A 145 28.01 25.20 -6.12
CA PRO A 145 26.93 25.83 -5.38
C PRO A 145 26.85 25.29 -3.94
N LYS A 146 26.88 26.19 -2.96
CA LYS A 146 26.56 25.85 -1.57
C LYS A 146 25.04 25.72 -1.47
N TRP A 147 24.54 24.50 -1.30
CA TRP A 147 23.11 24.21 -1.23
C TRP A 147 22.56 24.42 0.17
N ILE A 148 21.43 25.10 0.28
CA ILE A 148 20.64 25.17 1.53
C ILE A 148 19.70 23.94 1.57
N PRO A 149 19.61 23.20 2.69
CA PRO A 149 18.68 22.08 2.82
C PRO A 149 17.23 22.50 2.55
N GLY A 150 16.56 21.80 1.63
CA GLY A 150 15.12 21.88 1.41
C GLY A 150 14.42 20.62 1.93
N ARG A 151 13.11 20.70 2.19
CA ARG A 151 12.32 19.55 2.67
C ARG A 151 12.32 18.42 1.64
N ARG A 152 12.37 17.18 2.09
CA ARG A 152 12.32 15.97 1.26
C ARG A 152 10.91 15.41 1.19
N MET A 153 10.64 14.69 0.11
CA MET A 153 9.44 13.88 -0.03
C MET A 153 9.84 12.41 -0.09
N ALA A 154 9.15 11.59 0.70
CA ALA A 154 9.29 10.14 0.64
C ALA A 154 8.04 9.49 0.06
N ALA A 155 8.24 8.42 -0.71
CA ALA A 155 7.19 7.66 -1.35
C ALA A 155 6.76 6.46 -0.49
N VAL A 156 5.53 6.47 -0.02
CA VAL A 156 4.91 5.33 0.67
C VAL A 156 4.27 4.44 -0.39
N VAL A 157 4.87 3.28 -0.65
CA VAL A 157 4.46 2.34 -1.71
C VAL A 157 4.10 0.96 -1.16
N LYS A 158 3.74 0.90 0.12
CA LYS A 158 3.26 -0.31 0.79
C LYS A 158 2.00 -0.90 0.12
N ALA A 159 1.71 -2.15 0.46
CA ALA A 159 0.65 -2.94 -0.16
C ALA A 159 0.81 -3.03 -1.68
N SER A 160 2.03 -3.20 -2.17
CA SER A 160 2.36 -3.22 -3.61
C SER A 160 1.81 -1.99 -4.36
N GLY A 161 2.26 -0.79 -3.96
CA GLY A 161 1.81 0.46 -4.57
C GLY A 161 0.31 0.71 -4.36
N TYR A 162 -0.19 0.49 -3.13
CA TYR A 162 -1.62 0.63 -2.79
C TYR A 162 -2.53 -0.31 -3.61
N GLY A 163 -2.03 -1.50 -3.93
CA GLY A 163 -2.70 -2.52 -4.73
C GLY A 163 -2.63 -2.28 -6.23
N LEU A 164 -1.90 -1.25 -6.67
CA LEU A 164 -1.80 -0.87 -8.09
C LEU A 164 -0.60 -1.46 -8.79
N ASP A 165 0.38 -2.04 -8.09
CA ASP A 165 1.43 -2.84 -8.73
C ASP A 165 0.94 -4.26 -9.03
N GLN A 166 1.42 -4.84 -10.12
CA GLN A 166 0.99 -6.15 -10.56
C GLN A 166 1.81 -7.25 -9.86
N THR A 167 1.18 -8.04 -8.98
CA THR A 167 1.89 -9.07 -8.18
C THR A 167 1.74 -10.50 -8.73
N GLN A 168 0.75 -10.74 -9.61
CA GLN A 168 0.39 -12.03 -10.26
C GLN A 168 -0.39 -11.80 -11.59
N GLY A 169 -0.24 -12.62 -12.66
CA GLY A 169 -0.88 -12.43 -14.00
C GLY A 169 0.04 -12.64 -15.24
N PRO A 170 -0.34 -12.27 -16.48
CA PRO A 170 0.54 -12.31 -17.66
C PRO A 170 1.39 -11.02 -17.81
N GLY A 171 2.73 -11.12 -17.92
CA GLY A 171 3.64 -9.97 -18.09
C GLY A 171 4.40 -9.52 -16.82
N MET A 172 4.75 -10.47 -15.94
CA MET A 172 4.87 -10.25 -14.49
C MET A 172 6.06 -9.52 -13.90
N ASP A 173 7.26 -9.57 -14.49
CA ASP A 173 8.44 -9.24 -13.69
C ASP A 173 8.81 -7.75 -13.73
N GLU A 174 8.47 -7.05 -14.81
CA GLU A 174 8.82 -5.63 -14.98
C GLU A 174 7.84 -4.68 -14.24
N GLU A 175 6.61 -5.12 -13.99
CA GLU A 175 5.50 -4.27 -13.49
C GLU A 175 5.19 -4.44 -11.98
N ARG A 176 5.96 -5.27 -11.26
CA ARG A 176 5.78 -5.54 -9.81
C ARG A 176 6.00 -4.34 -8.90
N VAL A 177 6.69 -3.32 -9.38
CA VAL A 177 7.05 -2.11 -8.61
C VAL A 177 6.90 -0.84 -9.45
N LYS A 178 5.99 -0.86 -10.43
CA LYS A 178 5.80 0.23 -11.39
C LYS A 178 5.53 1.57 -10.68
N ILE A 179 4.72 1.58 -9.63
CA ILE A 179 4.43 2.76 -8.80
C ILE A 179 5.71 3.32 -8.18
N ALA A 180 6.56 2.47 -7.62
CA ALA A 180 7.84 2.91 -7.05
C ALA A 180 8.78 3.48 -8.13
N MET A 181 8.80 2.90 -9.33
CA MET A 181 9.61 3.40 -10.45
C MET A 181 9.13 4.75 -10.99
N VAL A 182 7.81 4.99 -10.99
CA VAL A 182 7.24 6.31 -11.31
C VAL A 182 7.70 7.34 -10.29
N ALA A 183 7.59 7.04 -9.00
CA ALA A 183 8.06 7.95 -7.95
C ALA A 183 9.58 8.20 -8.03
N LEU A 184 10.38 7.16 -8.29
CA LEU A 184 11.83 7.28 -8.50
C LEU A 184 12.16 8.23 -9.67
N SER A 185 11.39 8.16 -10.77
CA SER A 185 11.56 9.02 -11.94
C SER A 185 11.26 10.50 -11.67
N GLU A 186 10.46 10.79 -10.64
CA GLU A 186 10.17 12.15 -10.16
C GLU A 186 11.14 12.62 -9.06
N GLY A 187 12.22 11.89 -8.83
CA GLY A 187 13.28 12.28 -7.89
C GLY A 187 13.14 11.73 -6.48
N CYS A 188 12.12 10.92 -6.17
CA CYS A 188 12.04 10.26 -4.87
C CYS A 188 13.24 9.35 -4.64
N ARG A 189 13.84 9.43 -3.44
CA ARG A 189 14.95 8.57 -2.99
C ARG A 189 14.65 7.83 -1.70
N ASP A 190 13.67 8.30 -0.93
CA ASP A 190 13.20 7.65 0.29
C ASP A 190 11.89 6.92 0.02
N PHE A 191 11.86 5.62 0.27
CA PHE A 191 10.67 4.78 0.11
C PHE A 191 10.26 4.17 1.44
N PHE A 192 8.95 4.05 1.67
CA PHE A 192 8.37 3.36 2.81
C PHE A 192 7.46 2.24 2.33
N VAL A 193 7.72 1.04 2.84
CA VAL A 193 6.94 -0.18 2.58
C VAL A 193 6.48 -0.79 3.91
N ALA A 194 5.52 -1.71 3.88
CA ALA A 194 5.06 -2.34 5.12
C ALA A 194 6.07 -3.40 5.61
N SER A 195 6.39 -4.35 4.74
CA SER A 195 7.06 -5.59 5.12
C SER A 195 8.43 -5.81 4.47
N ALA A 196 9.20 -6.76 5.02
CA ALA A 196 10.51 -7.14 4.51
C ALA A 196 10.43 -7.73 3.09
N GLY A 197 9.33 -8.41 2.76
CA GLY A 197 9.09 -8.95 1.41
C GLY A 197 8.95 -7.84 0.38
N GLU A 198 8.09 -6.84 0.65
CA GLU A 198 7.94 -5.67 -0.23
C GLU A 198 9.25 -4.90 -0.40
N ALA A 199 10.00 -4.75 0.69
CA ALA A 199 11.29 -4.07 0.67
C ALA A 199 12.33 -4.82 -0.19
N ALA A 200 12.37 -6.15 -0.09
CA ALA A 200 13.26 -6.99 -0.87
C ALA A 200 12.89 -6.99 -2.36
N ASP A 201 11.60 -7.06 -2.68
CA ASP A 201 11.09 -6.96 -4.05
C ASP A 201 11.48 -5.62 -4.69
N LEU A 202 11.30 -4.51 -3.96
CA LEU A 202 11.73 -3.19 -4.42
C LEU A 202 13.25 -3.12 -4.61
N ARG A 203 14.04 -3.66 -3.68
CA ARG A 203 15.50 -3.68 -3.81
C ARG A 203 15.95 -4.48 -5.04
N ALA A 204 15.35 -5.66 -5.26
CA ALA A 204 15.67 -6.50 -6.41
C ALA A 204 15.32 -5.80 -7.74
N ALA A 205 14.16 -5.14 -7.80
CA ALA A 205 13.74 -4.41 -8.97
C ALA A 205 14.60 -3.17 -9.26
N LEU A 206 15.01 -2.42 -8.22
CA LEU A 206 15.98 -1.32 -8.38
C LEU A 206 17.30 -1.82 -8.97
N LYS A 207 17.83 -2.93 -8.46
CA LYS A 207 19.06 -3.54 -8.98
C LYS A 207 18.92 -3.96 -10.45
N ALA A 208 17.76 -4.49 -10.83
CA ALA A 208 17.51 -4.96 -12.19
C ALA A 208 17.25 -3.80 -13.18
N GLN A 209 16.47 -2.81 -12.77
CA GLN A 209 15.95 -1.77 -13.68
C GLN A 209 16.74 -0.45 -13.62
N ARG A 210 17.30 -0.10 -12.44
CA ARG A 210 18.00 1.17 -12.16
C ARG A 210 19.25 0.95 -11.29
N PRO A 211 20.21 0.12 -11.73
CA PRO A 211 21.43 -0.13 -10.97
C PRO A 211 22.25 1.14 -10.70
N ASP A 212 22.09 2.17 -11.55
CA ASP A 212 22.68 3.50 -11.40
C ASP A 212 22.18 4.24 -10.15
N LEU A 213 20.93 4.01 -9.74
CA LEU A 213 20.32 4.67 -8.58
C LEU A 213 20.23 3.78 -7.33
N GLU A 214 20.48 2.47 -7.43
CA GLU A 214 20.26 1.51 -6.35
C GLU A 214 20.88 1.95 -5.01
N LYS A 215 22.11 2.48 -5.04
CA LYS A 215 22.84 2.93 -3.86
C LYS A 215 22.27 4.19 -3.23
N GLY A 216 21.63 5.06 -4.02
CA GLY A 216 21.05 6.33 -3.58
C GLY A 216 19.61 6.21 -3.08
N VAL A 217 19.06 4.99 -2.97
CA VAL A 217 17.67 4.75 -2.56
C VAL A 217 17.59 4.10 -1.17
N ALA A 218 16.95 4.81 -0.25
CA ALA A 218 16.59 4.32 1.07
C ALA A 218 15.24 3.60 1.02
N ILE A 219 15.18 2.39 1.60
CA ILE A 219 13.95 1.60 1.72
C ILE A 219 13.71 1.35 3.20
N ASN A 220 12.67 1.99 3.72
CA ASN A 220 12.27 1.98 5.11
C ASN A 220 11.08 1.04 5.32
N MET A 221 11.19 0.10 6.25
CA MET A 221 10.17 -0.91 6.53
C MET A 221 9.37 -0.55 7.79
N LEU A 222 8.06 -0.35 7.64
CA LEU A 222 7.18 0.19 8.69
C LEU A 222 6.85 -0.81 9.81
N ASP A 223 6.88 -2.12 9.54
CA ASP A 223 6.40 -3.15 10.48
C ASP A 223 7.32 -3.38 11.70
N GLY A 224 8.46 -2.70 11.79
CA GLY A 224 9.43 -2.89 12.87
C GLY A 224 10.13 -4.24 12.79
N ILE A 225 10.58 -4.76 13.93
CA ILE A 225 11.21 -6.09 14.01
C ILE A 225 10.70 -6.86 15.24
N ALA A 226 10.66 -8.18 15.15
CA ALA A 226 10.16 -9.05 16.22
C ALA A 226 11.19 -10.10 16.68
N PRO A 227 11.09 -10.58 17.93
CA PRO A 227 11.91 -11.69 18.41
C PRO A 227 11.75 -12.95 17.54
N GLY A 228 12.87 -13.59 17.20
CA GLY A 228 12.89 -14.81 16.39
C GLY A 228 13.00 -14.58 14.88
N GLU A 229 12.92 -13.34 14.42
CA GLU A 229 13.18 -13.00 13.01
C GLU A 229 14.68 -13.03 12.68
N ASP A 230 15.03 -13.46 11.48
CA ASP A 230 16.41 -13.42 11.00
C ASP A 230 16.76 -12.02 10.48
N LEU A 231 17.27 -11.18 11.39
CA LEU A 231 17.63 -9.80 11.10
C LEU A 231 18.73 -9.66 10.01
N ARG A 232 19.48 -10.73 9.73
CA ARG A 232 20.46 -10.75 8.62
C ARG A 232 19.78 -10.54 7.27
N TYR A 233 18.50 -10.92 7.14
CA TYR A 233 17.73 -10.66 5.94
C TYR A 233 17.64 -9.15 5.64
N LEU A 234 17.25 -8.33 6.63
CA LEU A 234 17.18 -6.89 6.47
C LEU A 234 18.55 -6.28 6.14
N ILE A 235 19.60 -6.74 6.85
CA ILE A 235 20.98 -6.28 6.67
C ILE A 235 21.50 -6.58 5.25
N ASN A 236 21.28 -7.80 4.76
CA ASN A 236 21.75 -8.24 3.45
C ASN A 236 21.00 -7.54 2.29
N HIS A 237 19.72 -7.23 2.49
CA HIS A 237 18.90 -6.51 1.52
C HIS A 237 18.97 -4.98 1.65
N LYS A 238 19.79 -4.45 2.58
CA LYS A 238 19.92 -3.00 2.86
C LYS A 238 18.55 -2.35 3.13
N ILE A 239 17.80 -2.95 4.04
CA ILE A 239 16.48 -2.49 4.48
C ILE A 239 16.64 -1.81 5.84
N THR A 240 16.13 -0.59 5.96
CA THR A 240 16.15 0.18 7.20
C THR A 240 14.84 -0.08 7.97
N PRO A 241 14.86 -0.71 9.16
CA PRO A 241 13.64 -0.88 9.94
C PRO A 241 13.19 0.43 10.59
N VAL A 242 11.88 0.64 10.64
CA VAL A 242 11.22 1.65 11.47
C VAL A 242 10.92 1.01 12.82
N LEU A 243 11.72 1.34 13.83
CA LEU A 243 11.69 0.72 15.15
C LEU A 243 10.60 1.37 16.00
N ASN A 244 9.68 0.55 16.50
CA ASN A 244 8.47 0.99 17.20
C ASN A 244 8.54 0.80 18.71
N GLY A 245 9.61 0.19 19.23
CA GLY A 245 9.79 -0.10 20.65
C GLY A 245 11.25 -0.11 21.09
N VAL A 246 11.49 0.09 22.38
CA VAL A 246 12.85 0.09 22.96
C VAL A 246 13.52 -1.28 22.83
N ASP A 247 12.75 -2.37 22.89
CA ASP A 247 13.30 -3.72 22.71
C ASP A 247 13.73 -3.94 21.25
N GLU A 248 13.01 -3.40 20.27
CA GLU A 248 13.41 -3.40 18.86
C GLU A 248 14.73 -2.64 18.66
N VAL A 249 14.87 -1.46 19.28
CA VAL A 249 16.13 -0.69 19.29
C VAL A 249 17.30 -1.52 19.81
N LYS A 250 17.12 -2.21 20.94
CA LYS A 250 18.18 -3.06 21.52
C LYS A 250 18.51 -4.25 20.62
N MET A 251 17.50 -4.91 20.05
CA MET A 251 17.70 -6.02 19.10
C MET A 251 18.48 -5.57 17.86
N TRP A 252 18.13 -4.41 17.29
CA TRP A 252 18.81 -3.88 16.12
C TRP A 252 20.24 -3.43 16.41
N ASN A 253 20.48 -2.83 17.58
CA ASN A 253 21.83 -2.50 18.03
C ASN A 253 22.71 -3.76 18.20
N ALA A 254 22.17 -4.84 18.78
CA ALA A 254 22.87 -6.11 18.91
C ALA A 254 23.13 -6.75 17.53
N ALA A 255 22.21 -6.61 16.57
CA ALA A 255 22.42 -7.05 15.19
C ALA A 255 23.57 -6.28 14.51
N GLY A 256 23.69 -4.98 14.79
CA GLY A 256 24.81 -4.16 14.30
C GLY A 256 26.15 -4.56 14.92
N GLU A 257 26.16 -4.91 16.21
CA GLU A 257 27.32 -5.50 16.88
C GLU A 257 27.76 -6.79 16.17
N ALA A 258 26.83 -7.71 15.94
CA ALA A 258 27.10 -8.98 15.26
C ALA A 258 27.56 -8.79 13.81
N ALA A 259 27.11 -7.73 13.14
CA ALA A 259 27.53 -7.35 11.80
C ALA A 259 28.81 -6.48 11.77
N ASN A 260 29.37 -6.14 12.93
CA ASN A 260 30.54 -5.28 13.11
C ASN A 260 30.42 -3.93 12.36
N ARG A 261 29.23 -3.32 12.39
CA ARG A 261 28.99 -2.00 11.79
C ARG A 261 27.76 -1.32 12.40
N LYS A 262 27.69 0.00 12.27
CA LYS A 262 26.45 0.72 12.56
C LYS A 262 25.40 0.38 11.51
N LEU A 263 24.17 0.15 11.96
CA LEU A 263 23.03 -0.14 11.08
C LEU A 263 22.07 1.06 11.05
N PRO A 264 21.57 1.45 9.86
CA PRO A 264 20.60 2.52 9.75
C PRO A 264 19.31 2.12 10.45
N ALA A 265 18.67 3.09 11.11
CA ALA A 265 17.40 2.92 11.79
C ALA A 265 16.54 4.18 11.68
N VAL A 266 15.23 3.98 11.60
CA VAL A 266 14.25 5.05 11.81
C VAL A 266 13.59 4.80 13.16
N LEU A 267 13.46 5.84 13.98
CA LEU A 267 12.74 5.74 15.26
C LEU A 267 11.33 6.29 15.09
N GLN A 268 10.33 5.47 15.40
CA GLN A 268 8.94 5.92 15.41
C GLN A 268 8.44 6.14 16.83
N PHE A 269 7.77 7.26 17.02
CA PHE A 269 7.15 7.65 18.28
C PHE A 269 5.64 7.81 18.11
N ASP A 270 4.91 7.44 19.16
CA ASP A 270 3.46 7.63 19.19
C ASP A 270 3.14 8.95 19.91
N THR A 271 2.65 9.92 19.13
CA THR A 271 2.25 11.24 19.65
C THR A 271 0.75 11.37 19.91
N GLY A 272 -0.01 10.28 19.84
CA GLY A 272 -1.46 10.29 20.09
C GLY A 272 -2.30 9.49 19.08
N MET A 273 -1.68 8.70 18.20
CA MET A 273 -2.41 7.78 17.32
C MET A 273 -2.68 6.43 18.00
N THR A 274 -1.85 6.02 18.95
CA THR A 274 -1.99 4.73 19.68
C THR A 274 -2.03 3.51 18.76
N ARG A 275 -1.18 3.52 17.73
CA ARG A 275 -1.02 2.41 16.76
C ARG A 275 0.34 1.75 16.85
N ALA A 276 1.41 2.53 16.70
CA ALA A 276 2.80 2.06 16.72
C ALA A 276 3.74 3.21 17.08
N GLY A 277 4.78 2.91 17.85
CA GLY A 277 5.82 3.87 18.24
C GLY A 277 6.07 3.93 19.75
N ILE A 278 7.26 4.42 20.10
CA ILE A 278 7.70 4.64 21.48
C ILE A 278 6.95 5.85 22.07
N ARG A 279 6.53 5.75 23.33
CA ARG A 279 5.76 6.80 24.02
C ARG A 279 6.06 6.85 25.52
N ASP A 280 5.57 7.90 26.18
CA ASP A 280 5.70 8.17 27.62
C ASP A 280 7.17 8.28 28.06
N LYS A 281 7.48 7.89 29.31
CA LYS A 281 8.84 7.89 29.87
C LYS A 281 9.88 7.15 29.02
N ARG A 282 9.46 6.17 28.21
CA ARG A 282 10.36 5.39 27.34
C ARG A 282 11.06 6.25 26.29
N VAL A 283 10.49 7.41 25.93
CA VAL A 283 11.16 8.36 25.02
C VAL A 283 12.43 8.90 25.67
N ALA A 284 12.31 9.42 26.89
CA ALA A 284 13.44 9.97 27.64
C ALA A 284 14.47 8.88 27.97
N ASP A 285 14.01 7.68 28.36
CA ASP A 285 14.89 6.54 28.62
C ASP A 285 15.70 6.16 27.37
N LEU A 286 15.06 6.12 26.19
CA LEU A 286 15.75 5.82 24.93
C LEU A 286 16.74 6.92 24.55
N ALA A 287 16.35 8.19 24.69
CA ALA A 287 17.23 9.31 24.40
C ALA A 287 18.50 9.28 25.28
N GLU A 288 18.36 8.91 26.55
CA GLU A 288 19.50 8.73 27.47
C GLU A 288 20.40 7.56 27.05
N LEU A 289 19.83 6.41 26.65
CA LEU A 289 20.61 5.29 26.12
C LEU A 289 21.43 5.70 24.89
N TRP A 290 20.85 6.51 24.00
CA TRP A 290 21.54 7.00 22.81
C TRP A 290 22.65 8.00 23.17
N ARG A 291 22.35 9.04 23.97
CA ARG A 291 23.31 10.10 24.34
C ARG A 291 24.48 9.58 25.18
N SER A 292 24.23 8.60 26.06
CA SER A 292 25.28 7.96 26.87
C SER A 292 26.16 6.98 26.08
N GLY A 293 25.90 6.78 24.78
CA GLY A 293 26.69 5.91 23.91
C GLY A 293 26.42 4.41 24.09
N GLN A 294 25.32 4.03 24.76
CA GLN A 294 24.95 2.62 24.97
C GLN A 294 24.31 1.97 23.74
N LEU A 295 24.07 2.74 22.68
CA LEU A 295 23.59 2.27 21.38
C LEU A 295 24.62 2.54 20.26
N PRO A 296 25.87 2.04 20.39
CA PRO A 296 26.97 2.45 19.51
C PRO A 296 26.82 1.92 18.07
N ASN A 297 25.97 0.91 17.85
CA ASN A 297 25.79 0.24 16.57
C ASN A 297 24.53 0.69 15.83
N LEU A 298 23.89 1.77 16.30
CA LEU A 298 22.78 2.42 15.61
C LEU A 298 23.23 3.67 14.89
N ASP A 299 22.76 3.80 13.66
CA ASP A 299 22.81 5.04 12.88
C ASP A 299 21.37 5.54 12.71
N ILE A 300 20.96 6.48 13.55
CA ILE A 300 19.58 6.98 13.55
C ILE A 300 19.44 7.97 12.40
N MET A 301 18.68 7.60 11.39
CA MET A 301 18.50 8.39 10.17
C MET A 301 17.33 9.38 10.26
N LEU A 302 16.30 9.03 11.04
CA LEU A 302 15.06 9.78 11.09
C LEU A 302 14.33 9.53 12.41
N VAL A 303 13.79 10.60 13.00
CA VAL A 303 12.78 10.56 14.04
C VAL A 303 11.42 10.88 13.41
N MET A 304 10.46 9.97 13.59
CA MET A 304 9.15 10.13 12.98
C MET A 304 7.98 9.84 13.91
N SER A 305 6.82 10.41 13.54
CA SER A 305 5.52 10.06 14.09
C SER A 305 4.47 10.04 12.96
N HIS A 306 3.23 9.69 13.29
CA HIS A 306 2.11 9.71 12.36
C HIS A 306 0.94 10.49 12.96
N LEU A 307 0.44 11.45 12.19
CA LEU A 307 -0.75 12.20 12.55
C LEU A 307 -1.99 11.32 12.43
N SER A 308 -2.89 11.43 13.40
CA SER A 308 -4.12 10.66 13.45
C SER A 308 -5.28 11.35 12.73
N ASP A 309 -5.34 12.68 12.82
CA ASP A 309 -6.46 13.50 12.33
C ASP A 309 -5.95 14.58 11.36
N SER A 310 -4.95 14.24 10.52
CA SER A 310 -4.40 15.17 9.54
C SER A 310 -5.34 15.48 8.38
N ASP A 311 -6.46 14.78 8.29
CA ASP A 311 -7.57 14.98 7.35
C ASP A 311 -8.77 15.69 8.00
N ILE A 312 -8.66 16.06 9.29
CA ILE A 312 -9.63 16.93 9.98
C ILE A 312 -9.01 18.33 10.06
N ALA A 313 -9.27 19.13 9.03
CA ALA A 313 -8.74 20.48 8.87
C ALA A 313 -9.80 21.42 8.29
N GLN A 314 -9.58 22.72 8.41
CA GLN A 314 -10.45 23.74 7.81
C GLN A 314 -9.71 24.46 6.69
N PRO A 315 -10.39 24.86 5.59
CA PRO A 315 -9.75 25.66 4.54
C PRO A 315 -9.08 26.91 5.12
N LEU A 316 -7.88 27.21 4.65
CA LEU A 316 -7.20 28.46 4.98
C LEU A 316 -7.88 29.61 4.23
N GLU A 317 -8.49 30.53 4.96
CA GLU A 317 -9.17 31.69 4.38
C GLU A 317 -8.21 32.52 3.51
N GLY A 318 -8.63 32.80 2.27
CA GLY A 318 -7.83 33.56 1.30
C GLY A 318 -6.72 32.77 0.60
N SER A 319 -6.57 31.47 0.86
CA SER A 319 -5.62 30.63 0.10
C SER A 319 -6.10 30.42 -1.33
N THR A 320 -5.15 30.44 -2.27
CA THR A 320 -5.36 30.07 -3.68
C THR A 320 -4.76 28.70 -4.01
N LEU A 321 -4.12 28.04 -3.04
CA LEU A 321 -3.30 26.83 -3.22
C LEU A 321 -3.87 25.60 -2.50
N TYR A 322 -5.17 25.60 -2.18
CA TYR A 322 -5.83 24.49 -1.49
C TYR A 322 -5.25 24.20 -0.08
N GLU A 323 -4.79 25.24 0.62
CA GLU A 323 -4.19 25.11 1.95
C GLU A 323 -5.27 25.01 3.03
N HIS A 324 -4.93 24.31 4.12
CA HIS A 324 -5.82 24.05 5.24
C HIS A 324 -5.11 24.25 6.58
N VAL A 325 -5.86 24.69 7.59
CA VAL A 325 -5.43 24.84 8.97
C VAL A 325 -5.74 23.56 9.73
N ALA A 326 -4.71 22.95 10.30
CA ALA A 326 -4.82 21.72 11.06
C ALA A 326 -5.68 21.88 12.32
N GLY A 327 -6.51 20.87 12.63
CA GLY A 327 -7.31 20.84 13.86
C GLY A 327 -6.48 20.68 15.13
N HIS A 328 -7.14 20.86 16.28
CA HIS A 328 -6.54 20.87 17.62
C HIS A 328 -5.69 19.62 17.93
N LYS A 329 -6.19 18.42 17.62
CA LYS A 329 -5.45 17.18 17.91
C LYS A 329 -4.13 17.10 17.13
N THR A 330 -4.13 17.49 15.87
CA THR A 330 -2.92 17.55 15.04
C THR A 330 -1.90 18.54 15.62
N GLN A 331 -2.36 19.68 16.15
CA GLN A 331 -1.48 20.64 16.83
C GLN A 331 -0.89 20.06 18.13
N GLN A 332 -1.68 19.35 18.95
CA GLN A 332 -1.18 18.65 20.14
C GLN A 332 -0.14 17.56 19.81
N GLN A 333 -0.37 16.81 18.72
CA GLN A 333 0.60 15.83 18.23
C GLN A 333 1.91 16.49 17.79
N LEU A 334 1.84 17.68 17.18
CA LEU A 334 3.01 18.46 16.79
C LEU A 334 3.80 18.96 18.00
N GLU A 335 3.13 19.48 19.03
CA GLU A 335 3.79 19.90 20.28
C GLU A 335 4.55 18.73 20.93
N THR A 336 3.89 17.58 21.04
CA THR A 336 4.50 16.36 21.58
C THR A 336 5.69 15.91 20.72
N PHE A 337 5.54 15.97 19.39
CA PHE A 337 6.62 15.62 18.47
C PHE A 337 7.82 16.56 18.58
N ASN A 338 7.61 17.86 18.75
CA ASN A 338 8.69 18.83 18.94
C ASN A 338 9.50 18.51 20.20
N TRP A 339 8.82 18.22 21.31
CA TRP A 339 9.50 17.79 22.55
C TRP A 339 10.32 16.51 22.35
N ILE A 340 9.82 15.54 21.57
CA ILE A 340 10.54 14.32 21.23
C ILE A 340 11.76 14.64 20.36
N ALA A 341 11.60 15.47 19.33
CA ALA A 341 12.68 15.82 18.40
C ALA A 341 13.83 16.55 19.09
N GLU A 342 13.55 17.42 20.07
CA GLU A 342 14.56 18.03 20.96
C GLU A 342 15.40 16.98 21.71
N GLN A 343 14.89 15.75 21.88
CA GLN A 343 15.65 14.67 22.48
C GLN A 343 16.72 14.05 21.56
N PHE A 344 16.60 14.27 20.25
CA PHE A 344 17.46 13.69 19.22
C PHE A 344 18.04 14.79 18.31
N PRO A 345 18.86 15.73 18.85
CA PRO A 345 19.38 16.85 18.08
C PRO A 345 20.21 16.39 16.88
N GLY A 346 19.99 17.03 15.73
CA GLY A 346 20.71 16.76 14.49
C GLY A 346 20.19 15.56 13.69
N ILE A 347 19.10 14.92 14.13
CA ILE A 347 18.42 13.86 13.39
C ILE A 347 17.26 14.46 12.61
N ASP A 348 17.09 14.05 11.35
CA ASP A 348 15.99 14.52 10.51
C ASP A 348 14.61 14.14 11.09
N GLU A 349 13.63 15.01 10.86
CA GLU A 349 12.29 14.91 11.43
C GLU A 349 11.22 14.62 10.37
N SER A 350 10.28 13.72 10.69
CA SER A 350 9.11 13.46 9.85
C SER A 350 7.84 13.16 10.64
N ILE A 351 6.93 14.12 10.75
CA ILE A 351 5.60 13.91 11.35
C ILE A 351 4.52 13.72 10.28
N GLY A 352 4.66 14.41 9.14
CA GLY A 352 3.66 14.50 8.09
C GLY A 352 3.48 13.22 7.26
N ALA A 353 2.27 13.07 6.73
CA ALA A 353 1.94 12.05 5.74
C ALA A 353 1.23 12.70 4.53
N SER A 354 0.34 11.97 3.85
CA SER A 354 -0.23 12.40 2.57
C SER A 354 -1.01 13.71 2.63
N SER A 355 -1.94 13.88 3.58
CA SER A 355 -2.75 15.12 3.68
C SER A 355 -1.93 16.30 4.19
N THR A 356 -0.79 16.05 4.85
CA THR A 356 0.06 17.08 5.45
C THR A 356 0.64 18.04 4.43
N VAL A 357 0.74 17.65 3.15
CA VAL A 357 1.21 18.56 2.08
C VAL A 357 0.33 19.80 1.93
N PHE A 358 -0.93 19.73 2.34
CA PHE A 358 -1.87 20.85 2.29
C PHE A 358 -2.04 21.56 3.64
N LEU A 359 -1.24 21.22 4.64
CA LEU A 359 -1.30 21.81 5.98
C LEU A 359 -0.18 22.84 6.19
N GLY A 360 -0.10 23.41 7.39
CA GLY A 360 0.92 24.38 7.76
C GLY A 360 2.35 23.84 7.63
N LYS A 361 3.29 24.71 7.23
CA LYS A 361 4.70 24.37 6.92
C LYS A 361 5.47 23.79 8.10
N GLU A 362 5.01 24.03 9.32
CA GLU A 362 5.53 23.46 10.56
C GLU A 362 5.32 21.94 10.65
N LEU A 363 4.31 21.40 9.97
CA LEU A 363 4.02 19.96 9.91
C LEU A 363 4.83 19.23 8.83
N HIS A 364 5.46 19.97 7.91
CA HIS A 364 6.24 19.36 6.83
C HIS A 364 7.60 18.82 7.31
N LYS A 365 8.18 19.46 8.35
CA LYS A 365 9.50 19.09 8.92
C LYS A 365 10.56 18.90 7.84
N ASP A 366 11.50 17.96 8.01
CA ASP A 366 12.53 17.65 7.01
C ASP A 366 12.03 16.69 5.93
N MET A 367 11.01 15.87 6.25
CA MET A 367 10.45 14.90 5.31
C MET A 367 8.93 14.75 5.44
N VAL A 368 8.22 14.79 4.31
CA VAL A 368 6.80 14.41 4.21
C VAL A 368 6.64 13.08 3.48
N ARG A 369 5.90 12.14 4.09
CA ARG A 369 5.69 10.79 3.54
C ARG A 369 4.37 10.72 2.76
N MET A 370 4.44 10.77 1.44
CA MET A 370 3.26 10.78 0.57
C MET A 370 2.94 9.39 0.03
N GLY A 371 1.64 9.06 -0.04
CA GLY A 371 1.13 7.80 -0.60
C GLY A 371 -0.24 8.02 -1.21
N ALA A 372 -1.27 8.23 -0.39
CA ALA A 372 -2.66 8.39 -0.86
C ALA A 372 -2.81 9.54 -1.87
N THR A 373 -2.15 10.67 -1.63
CA THR A 373 -2.18 11.84 -2.52
C THR A 373 -1.52 11.58 -3.88
N PHE A 374 -0.50 10.71 -3.98
CA PHE A 374 0.05 10.32 -5.29
C PHE A 374 -1.00 9.65 -6.17
N HIS A 375 -1.90 8.89 -5.54
CA HIS A 375 -2.97 8.17 -6.22
C HIS A 375 -4.22 9.01 -6.47
N GLY A 376 -4.17 10.32 -6.23
CA GLY A 376 -5.32 11.21 -6.45
C GLY A 376 -6.39 11.08 -5.38
N GLN A 377 -6.08 10.50 -4.22
CA GLN A 377 -7.03 10.40 -3.11
C GLN A 377 -7.06 11.73 -2.37
N ALA A 378 -8.18 12.43 -2.48
CA ALA A 378 -8.37 13.74 -1.89
C ALA A 378 -8.52 13.67 -0.37
N PRO A 379 -7.76 14.49 0.39
CA PRO A 379 -7.99 14.64 1.82
C PRO A 379 -9.23 15.50 2.09
N PHE A 380 -9.60 15.64 3.37
CA PHE A 380 -10.62 16.57 3.88
C PHE A 380 -12.07 16.33 3.41
N GLY A 381 -12.32 15.31 2.58
CA GLY A 381 -13.65 14.97 2.09
C GLY A 381 -14.21 15.96 1.06
N ASP A 382 -13.36 16.79 0.48
CA ASP A 382 -13.72 17.79 -0.52
C ASP A 382 -13.38 17.27 -1.93
N GLU A 383 -14.31 17.47 -2.86
CA GLU A 383 -14.18 17.05 -4.25
C GLU A 383 -13.57 18.16 -5.13
N ASN A 384 -13.49 19.40 -4.63
CA ASN A 384 -12.88 20.52 -5.33
C ASN A 384 -11.39 20.65 -4.96
N HIS A 385 -10.59 19.68 -5.38
CA HIS A 385 -9.17 19.60 -5.05
C HIS A 385 -8.28 19.59 -6.30
N PRO A 386 -6.99 19.96 -6.18
CA PRO A 386 -6.07 20.00 -7.32
C PRO A 386 -5.50 18.64 -7.74
N LEU A 387 -5.73 17.57 -6.97
CA LEU A 387 -5.23 16.23 -7.31
C LEU A 387 -5.97 15.63 -8.51
N GLU A 388 -5.23 14.93 -9.37
CA GLU A 388 -5.78 14.24 -10.52
C GLU A 388 -6.10 12.77 -10.20
N PRO A 389 -7.23 12.24 -10.71
CA PRO A 389 -7.58 10.84 -10.54
C PRO A 389 -6.59 9.93 -11.29
N THR A 390 -6.05 8.93 -10.62
CA THR A 390 -5.05 8.02 -11.20
C THR A 390 -5.60 6.64 -11.56
N LEU A 391 -6.81 6.30 -11.12
CA LEU A 391 -7.37 4.96 -11.25
C LEU A 391 -8.75 5.01 -11.90
N LYS A 392 -8.92 4.26 -12.99
CA LYS A 392 -10.22 3.95 -13.60
C LYS A 392 -10.46 2.45 -13.54
N ILE A 393 -11.65 2.03 -13.14
CA ILE A 393 -12.04 0.61 -13.10
C ILE A 393 -13.28 0.41 -13.96
N GLU A 394 -13.19 -0.55 -14.87
CA GLU A 394 -14.27 -0.94 -15.77
C GLU A 394 -14.50 -2.45 -15.71
N ALA A 395 -15.76 -2.86 -15.80
CA ALA A 395 -16.14 -4.27 -15.88
C ALA A 395 -17.05 -4.52 -17.08
N LYS A 396 -16.92 -5.69 -17.71
CA LYS A 396 -17.76 -6.07 -18.85
C LYS A 396 -19.18 -6.39 -18.39
N LEU A 397 -20.16 -5.80 -19.05
CA LEU A 397 -21.55 -6.26 -19.04
C LEU A 397 -21.61 -7.64 -19.72
N ARG A 398 -22.02 -8.67 -18.98
CA ARG A 398 -22.00 -10.08 -19.41
C ARG A 398 -23.32 -10.55 -19.97
N GLN A 399 -24.41 -10.06 -19.39
CA GLN A 399 -25.77 -10.43 -19.75
C GLN A 399 -26.66 -9.22 -19.51
N VAL A 400 -27.70 -9.10 -20.31
CA VAL A 400 -28.82 -8.17 -20.11
C VAL A 400 -30.08 -9.02 -20.17
N ASP A 401 -30.99 -8.78 -19.23
CA ASP A 401 -32.22 -9.54 -19.09
C ASP A 401 -33.36 -8.65 -18.58
N VAL A 402 -34.60 -9.17 -18.63
CA VAL A 402 -35.80 -8.51 -18.12
C VAL A 402 -36.34 -9.32 -16.95
N ALA A 403 -36.52 -8.65 -15.81
CA ALA A 403 -37.12 -9.23 -14.62
C ALA A 403 -38.59 -8.78 -14.50
N GLU A 404 -39.51 -9.73 -14.57
CA GLU A 404 -40.95 -9.48 -14.40
C GLU A 404 -41.28 -8.97 -12.99
N THR A 405 -42.41 -8.28 -12.85
CA THR A 405 -42.96 -7.86 -11.56
C THR A 405 -43.01 -9.02 -10.57
N GLY A 406 -42.55 -8.80 -9.33
CA GLY A 406 -42.47 -9.81 -8.28
C GLY A 406 -41.19 -10.65 -8.30
N SER A 407 -40.38 -10.58 -9.36
CA SER A 407 -39.07 -11.26 -9.41
C SER A 407 -38.12 -10.74 -8.34
N GLN A 408 -37.29 -11.64 -7.81
CA GLN A 408 -36.27 -11.32 -6.81
C GLN A 408 -34.88 -11.45 -7.41
N ILE A 409 -33.98 -10.52 -7.11
CA ILE A 409 -32.65 -10.43 -7.72
C ILE A 409 -31.55 -10.67 -6.68
N GLY A 410 -30.66 -11.61 -6.99
CA GLY A 410 -29.45 -11.92 -6.22
C GLY A 410 -29.69 -12.71 -4.93
N TYR A 411 -28.61 -12.97 -4.20
CA TYR A 411 -28.67 -13.76 -2.96
C TYR A 411 -29.50 -13.08 -1.88
N GLY A 412 -30.25 -13.89 -1.13
CA GLY A 412 -31.08 -13.45 0.00
C GLY A 412 -32.36 -12.74 -0.40
N SER A 413 -32.65 -12.61 -1.70
CA SER A 413 -33.88 -12.01 -2.21
C SER A 413 -34.17 -10.61 -1.63
N ASN A 414 -33.11 -9.82 -1.47
CA ASN A 414 -33.20 -8.50 -0.82
C ASN A 414 -33.69 -7.39 -1.76
N TYR A 415 -33.72 -7.65 -3.06
CA TYR A 415 -34.31 -6.75 -4.06
C TYR A 415 -35.46 -7.47 -4.75
N THR A 416 -36.64 -6.83 -4.77
CA THR A 416 -37.84 -7.34 -5.46
C THR A 416 -38.33 -6.30 -6.45
N VAL A 417 -38.64 -6.70 -7.68
CA VAL A 417 -39.29 -5.82 -8.68
C VAL A 417 -40.72 -5.53 -8.22
N LYS A 418 -41.03 -4.29 -7.86
CA LYS A 418 -42.35 -3.90 -7.27
C LYS A 418 -43.32 -3.27 -8.28
N GLY A 419 -42.84 -2.87 -9.46
CA GLY A 419 -43.61 -2.17 -10.50
C GLY A 419 -43.51 -2.89 -11.84
N ASP A 420 -43.44 -2.13 -12.94
CA ASP A 420 -43.26 -2.67 -14.29
C ASP A 420 -42.01 -3.56 -14.40
N PRO A 421 -41.94 -4.47 -15.39
CA PRO A 421 -40.76 -5.28 -15.63
C PRO A 421 -39.51 -4.40 -15.77
N GLU A 422 -38.45 -4.77 -15.05
CA GLU A 422 -37.19 -4.00 -15.00
C GLU A 422 -36.12 -4.66 -15.87
N VAL A 423 -35.40 -3.85 -16.65
CA VAL A 423 -34.22 -4.33 -17.39
C VAL A 423 -33.00 -4.27 -16.48
N HIS A 424 -32.29 -5.39 -16.34
CA HIS A 424 -31.07 -5.45 -15.54
C HIS A 424 -29.92 -6.10 -16.30
N GLY A 425 -28.71 -5.96 -15.76
CA GLY A 425 -27.50 -6.50 -16.34
C GLY A 425 -26.54 -7.09 -15.33
N ALA A 426 -25.97 -8.24 -15.66
CA ALA A 426 -24.90 -8.85 -14.88
C ALA A 426 -23.56 -8.29 -15.35
N ILE A 427 -22.84 -7.58 -14.48
CA ILE A 427 -21.48 -7.11 -14.77
C ILE A 427 -20.44 -8.03 -14.11
N ALA A 428 -19.30 -8.24 -14.77
CA ALA A 428 -18.21 -9.08 -14.25
C ALA A 428 -17.37 -8.37 -13.19
N TRP A 429 -18.05 -7.94 -12.13
CA TRP A 429 -17.51 -7.24 -10.97
C TRP A 429 -18.09 -7.88 -9.72
N GLY A 430 -17.37 -8.84 -9.14
CA GLY A 430 -17.75 -9.47 -7.87
C GLY A 430 -16.74 -9.17 -6.77
N TYR A 431 -16.97 -9.72 -5.59
CA TYR A 431 -16.06 -9.48 -4.46
C TYR A 431 -14.66 -10.08 -4.68
N THR A 432 -14.51 -10.99 -5.64
CA THR A 432 -13.18 -11.48 -6.05
C THR A 432 -12.42 -10.52 -6.95
N GLU A 433 -13.09 -9.55 -7.58
CA GLU A 433 -12.45 -8.47 -8.33
C GLU A 433 -12.21 -7.23 -7.45
N GLY A 434 -12.79 -7.19 -6.24
CA GLY A 434 -12.63 -6.10 -5.27
C GLY A 434 -13.94 -5.40 -4.90
N ALA A 435 -15.09 -5.84 -5.43
CA ALA A 435 -16.39 -5.27 -5.08
C ALA A 435 -16.69 -5.46 -3.58
N PRO A 436 -17.11 -4.41 -2.85
CA PRO A 436 -17.59 -4.58 -1.48
C PRO A 436 -18.79 -5.53 -1.44
N ARG A 437 -18.74 -6.55 -0.56
CA ARG A 437 -19.87 -7.47 -0.39
C ARG A 437 -21.02 -6.74 0.29
N ARG A 438 -21.93 -6.19 -0.52
CA ARG A 438 -23.08 -5.43 -0.06
C ARG A 438 -24.40 -6.02 -0.58
N SER A 439 -25.42 -5.96 0.27
CA SER A 439 -26.81 -6.21 -0.11
C SER A 439 -27.44 -4.90 -0.59
N ASN A 440 -27.67 -4.77 -1.89
CA ASN A 440 -28.29 -3.59 -2.48
C ASN A 440 -29.80 -3.82 -2.66
N GLY A 441 -30.52 -3.88 -1.54
CA GLY A 441 -31.94 -4.15 -1.50
C GLY A 441 -32.82 -2.95 -1.85
N ASN A 442 -34.12 -3.13 -1.67
CA ASN A 442 -35.13 -2.07 -1.80
C ASN A 442 -36.24 -2.19 -0.74
N LYS A 443 -35.90 -2.72 0.44
CA LYS A 443 -36.74 -2.74 1.64
C LYS A 443 -36.71 -1.38 2.32
N GLU A 444 -37.76 -1.07 3.07
CA GLU A 444 -37.79 0.15 3.86
C GLU A 444 -36.65 0.15 4.87
N GLY A 445 -35.92 1.27 4.96
CA GLY A 445 -34.72 1.40 5.79
C GLY A 445 -33.42 0.92 5.15
N ASP A 446 -33.44 0.34 3.94
CA ASP A 446 -32.21 0.00 3.23
C ASP A 446 -31.44 1.30 2.85
N PRO A 447 -30.09 1.29 2.95
CA PRO A 447 -29.28 2.44 2.58
C PRO A 447 -29.32 2.69 1.05
N PRO A 448 -29.09 3.94 0.59
CA PRO A 448 -29.06 4.28 -0.83
C PRO A 448 -28.12 3.38 -1.64
N ARG A 449 -28.58 2.88 -2.78
CA ARG A 449 -27.79 1.96 -3.61
C ARG A 449 -26.62 2.69 -4.28
N PRO A 450 -25.41 2.11 -4.31
CA PRO A 450 -24.34 2.59 -5.16
C PRO A 450 -24.74 2.49 -6.63
N HIS A 451 -24.02 3.19 -7.50
CA HIS A 451 -24.19 3.07 -8.95
C HIS A 451 -22.85 2.96 -9.67
N ALA A 452 -22.91 2.37 -10.86
CA ALA A 452 -21.87 2.42 -11.87
C ALA A 452 -22.36 3.28 -13.05
N LEU A 453 -21.50 3.51 -14.05
CA LEU A 453 -21.86 4.23 -15.28
C LEU A 453 -21.84 3.31 -16.50
N VAL A 454 -22.91 3.32 -17.27
CA VAL A 454 -22.96 2.74 -18.61
C VAL A 454 -22.96 3.90 -19.61
N GLY A 455 -21.78 4.22 -20.15
CA GLY A 455 -21.58 5.51 -20.83
C GLY A 455 -21.63 6.64 -19.81
N GLN A 456 -22.58 7.55 -19.94
CA GLN A 456 -22.82 8.65 -18.98
C GLN A 456 -24.06 8.43 -18.10
N HIS A 457 -24.70 7.27 -18.23
CA HIS A 457 -25.95 6.95 -17.54
C HIS A 457 -25.67 6.14 -16.27
N LYS A 458 -26.28 6.55 -15.16
CA LYS A 458 -26.19 5.84 -13.89
C LYS A 458 -26.95 4.51 -13.97
N ALA A 459 -26.32 3.45 -13.48
CA ALA A 459 -26.91 2.13 -13.35
C ALA A 459 -26.70 1.67 -11.89
N GLU A 460 -27.79 1.64 -11.11
CA GLU A 460 -27.74 1.29 -9.69
C GLU A 460 -27.42 -0.20 -9.51
N PHE A 461 -26.55 -0.52 -8.56
CA PHE A 461 -26.34 -1.91 -8.16
C PHE A 461 -27.58 -2.43 -7.43
N ILE A 462 -28.09 -3.61 -7.82
CA ILE A 462 -29.29 -4.22 -7.24
C ILE A 462 -29.00 -5.64 -6.75
N GLY A 463 -29.67 -6.05 -5.68
CA GLY A 463 -29.43 -7.35 -5.05
C GLY A 463 -28.05 -7.46 -4.38
N SER A 464 -27.71 -8.67 -3.94
CA SER A 464 -26.44 -8.93 -3.27
C SER A 464 -25.29 -9.11 -4.27
N THR A 465 -24.15 -8.45 -3.98
CA THR A 465 -22.89 -8.68 -4.70
C THR A 465 -22.44 -10.13 -4.55
N SER A 466 -22.20 -10.81 -5.68
CA SER A 466 -21.80 -12.22 -5.73
C SER A 466 -20.28 -12.36 -5.87
N MET A 467 -19.79 -13.61 -5.91
CA MET A 467 -18.35 -13.89 -6.01
C MET A 467 -17.72 -13.21 -7.22
N ASP A 468 -18.27 -13.44 -8.41
CA ASP A 468 -17.66 -13.02 -9.68
C ASP A 468 -18.46 -11.97 -10.45
N GLN A 469 -19.63 -11.56 -9.93
CA GLN A 469 -20.59 -10.71 -10.62
C GLN A 469 -21.43 -9.85 -9.66
N SER A 470 -21.93 -8.74 -10.20
CA SER A 470 -22.96 -7.89 -9.58
C SER A 470 -24.06 -7.59 -10.59
N GLN A 471 -25.27 -7.33 -10.10
CA GLN A 471 -26.40 -6.91 -10.95
C GLN A 471 -26.53 -5.40 -10.91
N VAL A 472 -26.81 -4.79 -12.05
CA VAL A 472 -27.13 -3.36 -12.17
C VAL A 472 -28.46 -3.16 -12.88
N LYS A 473 -29.26 -2.20 -12.41
CA LYS A 473 -30.50 -1.77 -13.05
C LYS A 473 -30.18 -0.91 -14.29
N LEU A 474 -30.83 -1.17 -15.41
CA LEU A 474 -30.53 -0.58 -16.73
C LEU A 474 -31.70 0.21 -17.33
N ASP A 475 -32.84 0.33 -16.64
CA ASP A 475 -34.03 1.01 -17.16
C ASP A 475 -33.78 2.45 -17.63
N ASP A 476 -32.88 3.18 -16.97
CA ASP A 476 -32.51 4.56 -17.30
C ASP A 476 -31.34 4.69 -18.29
N VAL A 477 -30.81 3.55 -18.77
CA VAL A 477 -29.69 3.50 -19.73
C VAL A 477 -30.25 3.37 -21.16
N PRO A 478 -29.80 4.11 -22.17
CA PRO A 478 -30.25 3.92 -23.56
C PRO A 478 -30.08 2.47 -24.08
N ALA A 479 -31.06 1.98 -24.85
CA ALA A 479 -31.12 0.58 -25.30
C ALA A 479 -29.90 0.16 -26.15
N ASP A 480 -29.30 1.09 -26.91
CA ASP A 480 -28.11 0.85 -27.70
C ASP A 480 -26.85 0.60 -26.84
N LEU A 481 -26.87 1.05 -25.58
CA LEU A 481 -25.81 0.86 -24.59
C LEU A 481 -26.00 -0.40 -23.72
N ARG A 482 -27.21 -0.97 -23.64
CA ARG A 482 -27.53 -2.19 -22.88
C ARG A 482 -27.10 -3.47 -23.63
N LYS A 483 -25.83 -3.58 -24.02
CA LYS A 483 -25.32 -4.71 -24.83
C LYS A 483 -24.22 -5.48 -24.12
N PRO A 484 -24.30 -6.84 -24.08
CA PRO A 484 -23.18 -7.66 -23.63
C PRO A 484 -21.86 -7.29 -24.33
N GLY A 485 -20.77 -7.30 -23.57
CA GLY A 485 -19.44 -6.87 -24.01
C GLY A 485 -19.14 -5.39 -23.76
N ARG A 486 -20.15 -4.54 -23.50
CA ARG A 486 -19.95 -3.14 -23.13
C ARG A 486 -19.17 -3.02 -21.82
N MET A 487 -18.23 -2.07 -21.75
CA MET A 487 -17.58 -1.71 -20.49
C MET A 487 -18.49 -0.81 -19.66
N VAL A 488 -18.61 -1.16 -18.39
CA VAL A 488 -19.34 -0.42 -17.36
C VAL A 488 -18.30 0.17 -16.41
N THR A 489 -18.29 1.49 -16.26
CA THR A 489 -17.34 2.20 -15.39
C THR A 489 -17.80 2.11 -13.94
N VAL A 490 -17.00 1.45 -13.11
CA VAL A 490 -17.23 1.29 -11.66
C VAL A 490 -16.55 2.43 -10.89
N LEU A 491 -15.39 2.87 -11.35
CA LEU A 491 -14.62 4.01 -10.82
C LEU A 491 -14.03 4.79 -12.00
N GLY A 492 -14.03 6.11 -11.93
CA GLY A 492 -13.62 7.00 -13.03
C GLY A 492 -14.81 7.58 -13.79
N ASP A 493 -14.53 8.33 -14.85
CA ASP A 493 -15.53 9.06 -15.67
C ASP A 493 -16.50 9.92 -14.82
N GLY A 494 -15.99 10.54 -13.75
CA GLY A 494 -16.77 11.37 -12.83
C GLY A 494 -17.15 10.69 -11.51
N ILE A 495 -16.92 9.37 -11.35
CA ILE A 495 -16.96 8.71 -10.04
C ILE A 495 -15.56 8.77 -9.42
N SER A 496 -15.36 9.66 -8.45
CA SER A 496 -14.11 9.73 -7.69
C SER A 496 -13.98 8.57 -6.71
N VAL A 497 -12.76 8.30 -6.23
CA VAL A 497 -12.51 7.26 -5.22
C VAL A 497 -13.19 7.58 -3.89
N ASN A 498 -13.29 8.86 -3.54
CA ASN A 498 -14.01 9.36 -2.37
C ASN A 498 -15.52 9.12 -2.51
N GLN A 499 -16.09 9.44 -3.68
CA GLN A 499 -17.49 9.15 -3.98
C GLN A 499 -17.78 7.65 -3.96
N PHE A 500 -16.92 6.83 -4.57
CA PHE A 500 -17.05 5.37 -4.51
C PHE A 500 -17.07 4.88 -3.05
N SER A 501 -16.08 5.29 -2.26
CA SER A 501 -15.95 4.95 -0.83
C SER A 501 -17.21 5.34 -0.05
N LYS A 502 -17.71 6.57 -0.23
CA LYS A 502 -18.94 7.05 0.41
C LYS A 502 -20.16 6.26 -0.01
N MET A 503 -20.33 6.01 -1.32
CA MET A 503 -21.45 5.23 -1.83
C MET A 503 -21.45 3.82 -1.28
N HIS A 504 -20.29 3.17 -1.20
CA HIS A 504 -20.17 1.77 -0.80
C HIS A 504 -19.99 1.54 0.71
N GLY A 505 -19.66 2.58 1.48
CA GLY A 505 -19.35 2.45 2.91
C GLY A 505 -18.01 1.76 3.17
N SER A 506 -17.02 1.97 2.30
CA SER A 506 -15.66 1.41 2.40
C SER A 506 -14.62 2.50 2.66
N GLY A 507 -13.39 2.15 3.02
CA GLY A 507 -12.28 3.12 3.06
C GLY A 507 -11.85 3.56 1.65
N VAL A 508 -11.25 4.77 1.53
CA VAL A 508 -10.85 5.36 0.24
C VAL A 508 -9.81 4.50 -0.50
N SER A 509 -8.74 4.09 0.18
CA SER A 509 -7.72 3.18 -0.39
C SER A 509 -8.16 1.71 -0.45
N GLU A 510 -9.28 1.35 0.16
CA GLU A 510 -9.64 -0.06 0.36
C GLU A 510 -9.92 -0.79 -0.96
N LEU A 511 -10.55 -0.10 -1.91
CA LEU A 511 -10.85 -0.65 -3.22
C LEU A 511 -9.58 -1.05 -3.98
N SER A 512 -8.58 -0.17 -4.04
CA SER A 512 -7.37 -0.42 -4.83
C SER A 512 -6.55 -1.58 -4.23
N VAL A 513 -6.44 -1.64 -2.90
CA VAL A 513 -5.74 -2.72 -2.19
C VAL A 513 -6.44 -4.06 -2.33
N LYS A 514 -7.77 -4.07 -2.48
CA LYS A 514 -8.58 -5.29 -2.64
C LYS A 514 -8.80 -5.70 -4.10
N LEU A 515 -8.19 -5.02 -5.07
CA LEU A 515 -8.28 -5.43 -6.47
C LEU A 515 -7.76 -6.86 -6.62
N GLY A 516 -8.64 -7.76 -7.05
CA GLY A 516 -8.29 -9.14 -7.25
C GLY A 516 -7.28 -9.34 -8.37
N SER A 517 -6.52 -10.42 -8.31
CA SER A 517 -5.55 -10.80 -9.35
C SER A 517 -6.16 -11.04 -10.74
N ARG A 518 -7.50 -11.18 -10.81
CA ARG A 518 -8.26 -11.32 -12.07
C ARG A 518 -8.55 -9.99 -12.76
N VAL A 519 -8.35 -8.86 -12.07
CA VAL A 519 -8.48 -7.53 -12.67
C VAL A 519 -7.21 -7.25 -13.45
N ALA A 520 -7.36 -7.04 -14.75
CA ALA A 520 -6.21 -6.68 -15.59
C ALA A 520 -5.78 -5.24 -15.26
N LYS A 521 -4.52 -5.06 -14.86
CA LYS A 521 -3.94 -3.72 -14.70
C LYS A 521 -3.34 -3.27 -16.02
N VAL A 522 -3.63 -2.03 -16.39
CA VAL A 522 -3.11 -1.38 -17.59
C VAL A 522 -2.54 -0.04 -17.19
N TYR A 523 -1.24 0.14 -17.35
CA TYR A 523 -0.55 1.38 -17.04
C TYR A 523 -0.58 2.30 -18.26
N LEU A 524 -1.17 3.48 -18.11
CA LEU A 524 -1.03 4.57 -19.06
C LEU A 524 0.17 5.38 -18.63
N ASP A 525 1.18 5.39 -19.49
CA ASP A 525 2.41 6.14 -19.28
C ASP A 525 2.46 7.15 -20.43
N GLU A 526 1.95 8.37 -20.21
CA GLU A 526 2.41 9.51 -20.98
C GLU A 526 3.92 9.54 -20.75
N GLY A 527 4.72 9.13 -21.73
CA GLY A 527 6.16 8.91 -21.55
C GLY A 527 6.82 10.09 -20.83
N ALA A 528 7.94 9.82 -20.14
CA ALA A 528 8.75 10.87 -19.50
C ALA A 528 8.87 12.07 -20.46
N PRO A 529 8.71 13.33 -19.98
CA PRO A 529 8.65 14.47 -20.88
C PRO A 529 9.83 14.43 -21.86
N SER A 530 9.53 14.27 -23.15
CA SER A 530 10.45 14.60 -24.23
C SER A 530 10.72 16.10 -24.08
N ARG A 531 11.87 16.43 -23.50
CA ARG A 531 12.24 17.76 -23.00
C ARG A 531 12.00 18.88 -23.99
N VAL A 532 11.66 20.05 -23.45
CA VAL A 532 12.37 21.31 -23.75
C VAL A 532 12.52 22.06 -22.41
N GLY A 533 13.68 22.23 -21.78
CA GLY A 533 15.04 21.84 -22.13
C GLY A 533 16.05 22.25 -21.06
N GLU A 534 16.18 21.46 -19.97
CA GLU A 534 17.46 21.10 -19.32
C GLU A 534 17.25 19.83 -18.43
N PRO A 535 18.28 18.98 -18.24
CA PRO A 535 18.29 17.94 -17.20
C PRO A 535 18.26 18.56 -15.80
N PHE A 536 17.44 18.02 -14.91
CA PHE A 536 17.86 17.96 -13.51
C PHE A 536 19.11 17.07 -13.45
N VAL A 537 20.28 17.68 -13.25
CA VAL A 537 21.53 16.99 -12.93
C VAL A 537 21.50 16.74 -11.42
N ASP A 538 21.51 15.46 -11.04
CA ASP A 538 21.44 14.96 -9.67
C ASP A 538 22.85 14.78 -9.12
N ASP A 539 23.32 15.73 -8.30
CA ASP A 539 24.54 15.61 -7.49
C ASP A 539 24.22 15.47 -5.98
N SER A 540 23.14 14.76 -5.63
CA SER A 540 22.71 14.56 -4.24
C SER A 540 23.72 13.70 -3.42
N PRO A 541 24.04 14.03 -2.15
CA PRO A 541 25.16 13.45 -1.40
C PRO A 541 24.92 12.07 -0.74
N HIS A 542 23.99 11.23 -1.22
CA HIS A 542 23.75 9.90 -0.65
C HIS A 542 24.53 8.76 -1.33
N ALA A 543 25.76 9.05 -1.79
CA ALA A 543 26.70 8.01 -2.16
C ALA A 543 27.25 7.33 -0.91
N TRP A 544 26.98 6.02 -0.75
CA TRP A 544 27.79 5.15 0.10
C TRP A 544 29.27 5.33 -0.30
N LYS A 545 30.11 5.82 0.62
CA LYS A 545 31.56 5.76 0.47
C LYS A 545 31.99 4.29 0.59
N ASP A 546 32.96 3.90 -0.23
CA ASP A 546 33.44 2.52 -0.43
C ASP A 546 33.75 1.74 0.86
#